data_AF-A0A0P0L5Y0-F1
#
_entry.id   AF-A0A0P0L5Y0-F1
#
_cell.length_a   1.000
_cell.length_b   1.000
_cell.length_c   1.000
_cell.angle_alpha   90.00
_cell.angle_beta   90.00
_cell.angle_gamma   90.00
#
_symmetry.space_group_name_H-M   'P 1'
#
loop_
_entity.id
_entity.type
_entity.pdbx_description
1 polymer ?
#
loop_
_entity_poly.entity_id
_entity_poly.type
_entity_poly.pdbx_seq_one_letter_code
_entity_poly.pdbx_strand_id
1 'polypeptide(L)' 'METIVRRIGLVAHDAMKKDMIEWVLWNSERLIGHKFYCTGTTGTLIKKPLKKNILKSNGISQS' A
#
# COMPACT_ATOMS: atom_id res chain seq x y z
N MET A 1 -9.80 -1.58 -21.92
CA MET A 1 -9.47 -2.68 -20.99
C MET A 1 -10.06 -2.33 -19.64
N GLU A 2 -10.96 -3.15 -19.10
CA GLU A 2 -11.48 -2.94 -17.75
C GLU A 2 -10.40 -3.28 -16.71
N THR A 3 -10.15 -2.36 -15.79
CA THR A 3 -9.23 -2.59 -14.67
C THR A 3 -9.97 -3.37 -13.58
N ILE A 4 -9.64 -4.65 -13.42
CA ILE A 4 -10.24 -5.50 -12.39
C ILE A 4 -9.80 -5.04 -11.01
N VAL A 5 -10.73 -4.54 -10.20
CA VAL A 5 -10.48 -4.17 -8.80
C VAL A 5 -10.45 -5.42 -7.93
N ARG A 6 -9.28 -5.73 -7.35
CA ARG A 6 -9.10 -6.87 -6.45
C ARG A 6 -9.14 -6.47 -4.98
N ARG A 7 -9.45 -7.44 -4.12
CA ARG A 7 -9.36 -7.34 -2.66
C ARG A 7 -8.12 -8.11 -2.21
N ILE A 8 -7.16 -7.43 -1.58
CA ILE A 8 -5.83 -7.95 -1.27
C ILE A 8 -5.60 -7.89 0.25
N GLY A 9 -5.24 -9.03 0.84
CA GLY A 9 -4.82 -9.11 2.24
C GLY A 9 -3.31 -8.96 2.38
N LEU A 10 -2.85 -8.08 3.27
CA LEU A 10 -1.44 -7.90 3.60
C LEU A 10 -1.18 -8.33 5.05
N VAL A 11 -0.30 -9.32 5.22
CA VAL A 11 0.09 -9.87 6.52
C VAL A 11 1.61 -10.00 6.56
N ALA A 12 2.23 -9.51 7.63
CA ALA A 12 3.67 -9.60 7.84
C ALA A 12 3.99 -9.79 9.32
N HIS A 13 4.92 -10.70 9.63
CA HIS A 13 5.55 -10.79 10.95
C HIS A 13 6.32 -9.49 11.26
N ASP A 14 6.56 -9.17 12.53
CA ASP A 14 7.14 -7.88 12.94
C ASP A 14 8.46 -7.55 12.25
N ALA A 15 9.39 -8.52 12.16
CA ALA A 15 10.65 -8.33 11.47
C ALA A 15 10.50 -8.02 9.96
N MET A 16 9.43 -8.52 9.34
CA MET A 16 9.16 -8.39 7.90
C MET A 16 8.34 -7.16 7.53
N LYS A 17 7.90 -6.36 8.53
CA LYS A 17 7.04 -5.20 8.26
C LYS A 17 7.76 -4.11 7.45
N LYS A 18 9.09 -3.99 7.60
CA LYS A 18 9.89 -3.07 6.79
C LYS A 18 9.93 -3.52 5.32
N ASP A 19 10.28 -4.79 5.09
CA ASP A 19 10.33 -5.36 3.74
C ASP A 19 8.97 -5.32 3.05
N MET A 20 7.88 -5.56 3.79
CA MET A 20 6.51 -5.43 3.28
C MET A 20 6.20 -3.99 2.84
N ILE A 21 6.66 -2.98 3.57
CA ILE A 21 6.48 -1.59 3.15
C ILE A 21 7.25 -1.35 1.85
N GLU A 22 8.52 -1.74 1.77
CA GLU A 22 9.32 -1.57 0.55
C GLU A 22 8.70 -2.27 -0.66
N TRP A 23 8.22 -3.51 -0.48
CA TRP A 23 7.53 -4.25 -1.53
C TRP A 23 6.27 -3.53 -2.02
N VAL A 24 5.46 -3.00 -1.09
CA VAL A 24 4.25 -2.24 -1.44
C VAL A 24 4.60 -0.95 -2.21
N LEU A 25 5.69 -0.27 -1.83
CA LEU A 25 6.14 0.94 -2.52
C LEU A 25 6.66 0.63 -3.93
N TRP A 26 7.48 -0.40 -4.06
CA TRP A 26 8.02 -0.87 -5.33
C TRP A 26 6.91 -1.27 -6.31
N ASN A 27 5.84 -1.89 -5.81
CA ASN A 27 4.71 -2.34 -6.63
C ASN A 27 3.55 -1.34 -6.71
N SER A 28 3.75 -0.09 -6.25
CA SER A 28 2.66 0.88 -6.07
C SER A 28 1.82 1.09 -7.33
N GLU A 29 2.41 1.22 -8.52
CA GLU A 29 1.69 1.36 -9.79
C GLU A 29 0.71 0.22 -10.07
N ARG A 30 1.09 -1.02 -9.72
CA ARG A 30 0.27 -2.22 -9.91
C ARG A 30 -0.78 -2.39 -8.82
N LEU A 31 -0.56 -1.76 -7.67
CA LEU A 31 -1.40 -1.86 -6.48
C LEU A 31 -2.44 -0.74 -6.41
N ILE A 32 -2.22 0.37 -7.12
CA ILE A 32 -3.18 1.47 -7.24
C ILE A 32 -4.52 0.96 -7.79
N GLY A 33 -5.61 1.40 -7.18
CA GLY A 33 -6.98 1.03 -7.57
C GLY A 33 -7.48 -0.29 -6.98
N HIS A 34 -6.67 -1.03 -6.22
CA HIS A 34 -7.12 -2.22 -5.49
C HIS A 34 -7.50 -1.90 -4.03
N LYS A 35 -8.34 -2.74 -3.43
CA LYS A 35 -8.73 -2.63 -2.00
C LYS A 35 -7.81 -3.48 -1.14
N PHE A 36 -7.19 -2.87 -0.12
CA PHE A 36 -6.29 -3.53 0.80
C PHE A 36 -6.94 -3.78 2.17
N TYR A 37 -6.63 -4.94 2.74
CA TYR A 37 -7.01 -5.34 4.09
C TYR A 37 -5.76 -5.78 4.84
N CYS A 38 -5.59 -5.29 6.06
CA CYS A 38 -4.41 -5.59 6.86
C CYS A 38 -4.82 -5.94 8.29
N THR A 39 -4.05 -6.78 8.95
CA THR A 39 -4.24 -7.08 10.37
C THR A 39 -3.55 -6.03 11.26
N GLY A 40 -4.19 -5.66 12.36
CA GLY A 40 -3.66 -4.85 13.48
C GLY A 40 -2.54 -3.86 13.13
N THR A 41 -1.34 -4.12 13.66
CA THR A 41 -0.15 -3.25 13.55
C THR A 41 0.41 -3.16 12.13
N THR A 42 0.28 -4.20 11.32
CA THR A 42 0.69 -4.22 9.91
C THR A 42 -0.06 -3.15 9.11
N GLY A 43 -1.36 -3.00 9.37
CA GLY A 43 -2.19 -1.97 8.74
C GLY A 43 -1.72 -0.55 9.05
N THR A 44 -1.42 -0.27 10.33
CA THR A 44 -0.95 1.06 10.76
C THR A 44 0.38 1.44 10.12
N LEU A 45 1.30 0.48 9.99
CA LEU A 45 2.63 0.69 9.45
C LEU A 45 2.66 0.83 7.92
N ILE A 46 1.80 0.12 7.19
CA ILE A 46 1.72 0.22 5.72
C ILE A 46 0.88 1.42 5.27
N LYS A 47 -0.18 1.79 6.01
CA LYS A 47 -1.15 2.82 5.60
C LYS A 47 -0.52 4.20 5.41
N LYS A 48 0.42 4.61 6.27
CA LYS A 48 1.14 5.90 6.14
C LYS A 48 1.98 5.98 4.85
N PRO A 49 2.96 5.07 4.62
CA PRO A 49 3.81 5.11 3.42
C PRO A 49 3.01 4.88 2.14
N LEU A 50 2.03 3.97 2.14
CA LEU A 50 1.18 3.73 0.98
C LEU A 50 0.34 4.96 0.62
N LYS A 51 -0.30 5.61 1.60
CA LYS A 51 -1.07 6.84 1.35
C LYS A 51 -0.19 7.98 0.84
N LYS A 52 1.03 8.13 1.37
CA LYS A 52 1.99 9.15 0.90
C LYS A 52 2.40 8.92 -0.55
N ASN A 53 2.66 7.68 -0.94
CA ASN A 53 3.02 7.38 -2.34
C ASN A 53 1.85 7.45 -3.31
N ILE A 54 0.66 6.99 -2.91
CA ILE A 54 -0.56 7.17 -3.73
C ILE A 54 -0.88 8.66 -3.93
N LEU A 55 -0.72 9.50 -2.90
CA LEU A 55 -0.94 10.95 -3.05
C LEU A 55 0.11 11.61 -3.94
N LYS A 56 1.39 11.19 -3.83
CA LYS A 56 2.46 11.65 -4.73
C LYS A 56 2.24 11.24 -6.19
N SER A 57 1.81 10.00 -6.45
CA SER A 57 1.56 9.52 -7.81
C SER A 57 0.38 10.23 -8.48
N ASN A 58 -0.53 10.78 -7.69
CA ASN A 58 -1.66 11.58 -8.18
C ASN A 58 -1.35 13.09 -8.28
N GLY A 59 -0.08 13.51 -8.12
CA GLY A 59 0.32 14.92 -8.28
C GLY A 59 -0.20 15.87 -7.19
N ILE A 60 -0.75 15.34 -6.08
CA ILE A 60 -1.26 16.16 -4.98
C ILE A 60 -0.11 16.38 -3.99
N SER A 61 0.66 17.45 -4.22
CA SER A 61 1.56 18.00 -3.20
C SER A 61 0.71 18.38 -1.98
N GLN A 62 0.97 17.74 -0.84
CA GLN A 62 0.46 18.22 0.43
C GLN A 62 1.17 19.54 0.76
N SER A 63 0.39 20.60 0.87
CA SER A 63 0.76 21.88 1.50
C SER A 63 1.15 21.66 2.96
#